data_AF-A0AAN8NWT3-F1
#
_entry.id   AF-A0AAN8NWT3-F1
#
_cell.length_a   1.000
_cell.length_b   1.000
_cell.length_c   1.000
_cell.angle_alpha   90.00
_cell.angle_beta   90.00
_cell.angle_gamma   90.00
#
_symmetry.space_group_name_H-M   'P 1'
#
loop_
_entity.id
_entity.type
_entity.pdbx_description
1 polymer ?
#
loop_
_entity_poly.entity_id
_entity_poly.type
_entity_poly.pdbx_seq_one_letter_code
_entity_poly.pdbx_strand_id
1 'polypeptide(L)'
;MKGANVITIMRLLILGTVLGIPVARPQDLTNGFFDGLPEPEPTGAPFGTETSGPAVDRSAIIEATVAQATALDTPRADPALTNSPDSTDPGKLRERSPSSEAATPSGYYLVFSGLNGATQAPSYLTFKSIPTYDPGLCAAKCNSISSCRFFNLYIEINANGQIIKCSFYSIRSTASSATNVGQWRNKFHVTINNSNGYAKYQPYPPVNGFTVEVLGGAINGRRLASGDPDPYMGYTSIEASDPSICAIACEKKTAYNSRHPNSEQTYRACNFFNFYHLYKNGEGYRTICSFYLIPFDSSYATNHGYSSHGDTYTIAESYGYTRIVQQGNGGIVAS
;
A
#
# COMPACT_ATOMS: atom_id res chain seq x y z
N MET A 1 17.84 -82.26 -26.18
CA MET A 1 16.92 -81.70 -25.17
C MET A 1 17.43 -80.33 -24.76
N LYS A 2 16.53 -79.35 -24.76
CA LYS A 2 16.78 -77.91 -24.72
C LYS A 2 17.05 -77.43 -23.29
N GLY A 3 17.98 -76.49 -23.13
CA GLY A 3 18.17 -75.68 -21.92
C GLY A 3 18.70 -74.32 -22.31
N ALA A 4 17.79 -73.40 -22.65
CA ALA A 4 18.11 -72.01 -22.96
C ALA A 4 17.99 -71.17 -21.68
N ASN A 5 19.08 -70.55 -21.26
CA ASN A 5 19.11 -69.59 -20.16
C ASN A 5 18.53 -68.25 -20.65
N VAL A 6 17.32 -67.93 -20.20
CA VAL A 6 16.68 -66.63 -20.41
C VAL A 6 17.02 -65.73 -19.23
N ILE A 7 17.89 -64.76 -19.47
CA ILE A 7 18.19 -63.66 -18.55
C ILE A 7 16.96 -62.74 -18.51
N THR A 8 16.26 -62.73 -17.38
CA THR A 8 15.10 -61.86 -17.15
C THR A 8 15.58 -60.46 -16.81
N ILE A 9 15.41 -59.51 -17.73
CA ILE A 9 15.61 -58.08 -17.50
C ILE A 9 14.42 -57.58 -16.68
N MET A 10 14.63 -57.42 -15.37
CA MET A 10 13.67 -56.80 -14.47
C MET A 10 13.61 -55.29 -14.78
N ARG A 11 12.59 -54.86 -15.52
CA ARG A 11 12.31 -53.44 -15.75
C ARG A 11 11.89 -52.80 -14.42
N LEU A 12 12.77 -51.98 -13.87
CA LEU A 12 12.49 -51.12 -12.73
C LEU A 12 11.44 -50.09 -13.15
N LEU A 13 10.18 -50.31 -12.79
CA LEU A 13 9.10 -49.33 -12.86
C LEU A 13 9.39 -48.26 -11.80
N ILE A 14 10.04 -47.18 -12.23
CA ILE A 14 10.12 -45.95 -11.44
C ILE A 14 8.71 -45.37 -11.44
N LEU A 15 7.93 -45.66 -10.38
CA LEU A 15 6.75 -44.87 -10.05
C LEU A 15 7.27 -43.46 -9.76
N GLY A 16 7.21 -42.59 -10.77
CA GLY A 16 7.35 -41.16 -10.56
C GLY A 16 6.23 -40.73 -9.64
N THR A 17 6.54 -40.50 -8.37
CA THR A 17 5.72 -39.69 -7.50
C THR A 17 5.71 -38.30 -8.12
N VAL A 18 4.66 -38.02 -8.90
CA VAL A 18 4.27 -36.64 -9.17
C VAL A 18 3.87 -36.09 -7.81
N LEU A 19 4.84 -35.51 -7.10
CA LEU A 19 4.54 -34.53 -6.07
C LEU A 19 3.73 -33.48 -6.80
N GLY A 20 2.41 -33.53 -6.62
CA GLY A 20 1.52 -32.49 -7.07
C GLY A 20 2.12 -31.19 -6.57
N ILE A 21 2.61 -30.37 -7.50
CA ILE A 21 2.99 -29.00 -7.18
C ILE A 21 1.75 -28.44 -6.49
N PRO A 22 1.85 -27.95 -5.24
CA PRO A 22 0.70 -27.31 -4.61
C PRO A 22 0.22 -26.26 -5.60
N VAL A 23 -1.02 -26.41 -6.06
CA VAL A 23 -1.68 -25.42 -6.93
C VAL A 23 -1.39 -24.07 -6.29
N ALA A 24 -0.77 -23.16 -7.05
CA ALA A 24 -0.38 -21.84 -6.57
C ALA A 24 -1.55 -21.26 -5.77
N ARG A 25 -1.28 -20.73 -4.57
CA ARG A 25 -2.37 -20.22 -3.73
C ARG A 25 -2.96 -19.01 -4.47
N PRO A 26 -4.28 -18.77 -4.45
CA PRO A 26 -4.94 -17.67 -5.19
C PRO A 26 -4.47 -16.24 -4.82
N GLN A 27 -3.49 -16.15 -3.92
CA GLN A 27 -3.06 -15.00 -3.14
C GLN A 27 -1.54 -14.77 -3.27
N ASP A 28 -0.87 -15.55 -4.09
CA ASP A 28 0.52 -15.28 -4.42
C ASP A 28 0.52 -13.96 -5.19
N LEU A 29 1.20 -12.95 -4.64
CA LEU A 29 1.51 -11.72 -5.36
C LEU A 29 2.46 -12.12 -6.48
N THR A 30 1.90 -12.65 -7.57
CA THR A 30 2.65 -13.16 -8.71
C THR A 30 3.24 -11.99 -9.48
N ASN A 31 4.18 -12.26 -10.38
CA ASN A 31 4.69 -11.22 -11.29
C ASN A 31 3.53 -10.50 -12.01
N GLY A 32 2.51 -11.23 -12.46
CA GLY A 32 1.32 -10.64 -13.09
C GLY A 32 0.48 -9.72 -12.19
N PHE A 33 0.55 -9.86 -10.86
CA PHE A 33 -0.05 -8.90 -9.92
C PHE A 33 0.71 -7.57 -9.94
N PHE A 34 2.04 -7.60 -9.99
CA PHE A 34 2.87 -6.40 -9.97
C PHE A 34 3.00 -5.74 -11.34
N ASP A 35 3.08 -6.53 -12.41
CA ASP A 35 3.22 -6.05 -13.80
C ASP A 35 1.99 -5.25 -14.27
N GLY A 36 0.82 -5.48 -13.67
CA GLY A 36 -0.43 -4.77 -13.98
C GLY A 36 -0.65 -3.46 -13.22
N LEU A 37 0.27 -3.07 -12.33
CA LEU A 37 0.14 -1.86 -11.52
C LEU A 37 0.92 -0.72 -12.18
N PRO A 38 0.28 0.38 -12.64
CA PRO A 38 1.03 1.53 -13.17
C PRO A 38 1.97 2.06 -12.09
N GLU A 39 3.21 2.39 -12.43
CA GLU A 39 4.19 2.93 -11.48
C GLU A 39 3.81 4.38 -11.16
N PRO A 40 3.37 4.70 -9.94
CA PRO A 40 3.10 6.07 -9.57
C PRO A 40 4.41 6.85 -9.45
N GLU A 41 4.48 8.00 -10.12
CA GLU A 41 5.62 8.91 -10.02
C GLU A 41 5.76 9.44 -8.57
N PRO A 42 6.87 9.17 -7.87
CA PRO A 42 7.10 9.68 -6.53
C PRO A 42 7.05 11.21 -6.55
N THR A 43 6.09 11.78 -5.81
CA THR A 43 5.86 13.23 -5.81
C THR A 43 6.11 13.83 -4.42
N GLY A 44 6.38 15.12 -4.38
CA GLY A 44 6.55 15.90 -3.16
C GLY A 44 6.03 17.33 -3.34
N ALA A 45 6.23 18.19 -2.34
CA ALA A 45 5.81 19.58 -2.45
C ALA A 45 6.59 20.31 -3.57
N PRO A 46 5.92 21.11 -4.42
CA PRO A 46 6.59 21.91 -5.43
C PRO A 46 7.48 22.98 -4.80
N PHE A 47 8.54 23.36 -5.49
CA PHE A 47 9.43 24.43 -5.04
C PHE A 47 8.83 25.81 -5.29
N GLY A 48 9.22 26.81 -4.49
CA GLY A 48 8.79 28.20 -4.65
C GLY A 48 7.77 28.68 -3.62
N THR A 49 7.08 29.79 -3.95
CA THR A 49 6.34 30.66 -3.02
C THR A 49 4.91 30.20 -2.72
N GLU A 50 4.45 29.13 -3.33
CA GLU A 50 3.12 28.58 -3.02
C GLU A 50 3.04 28.20 -1.54
N THR A 51 1.92 28.57 -0.91
CA THR A 51 1.72 28.41 0.54
C THR A 51 0.96 27.13 0.89
N SER A 52 0.27 26.53 -0.09
CA SER A 52 -0.46 25.28 0.05
C SER A 52 -0.69 24.61 -1.30
N GLY A 53 -0.70 23.29 -1.32
CA GLY A 53 -1.13 22.50 -2.48
C GLY A 53 -2.65 22.29 -2.52
N PRO A 54 -3.20 21.79 -3.63
CA PRO A 54 -4.60 21.38 -3.68
C PRO A 54 -4.89 20.31 -2.62
N ALA A 55 -6.13 20.26 -2.13
CA ALA A 55 -6.60 19.14 -1.33
C ALA A 55 -6.86 17.95 -2.27
N VAL A 56 -6.56 16.75 -1.81
CA VAL A 56 -6.89 15.52 -2.54
C VAL A 56 -8.41 15.38 -2.60
N ASP A 57 -8.98 15.27 -3.80
CA ASP A 57 -10.42 15.06 -3.99
C ASP A 57 -10.80 13.61 -3.67
N ARG A 58 -11.39 13.44 -2.48
CA ARG A 58 -11.84 12.14 -2.00
C ARG A 58 -12.90 11.50 -2.90
N SER A 59 -13.73 12.30 -3.56
CA SER A 59 -14.80 11.79 -4.43
C SER A 59 -14.22 11.19 -5.71
N ALA A 60 -13.24 11.85 -6.32
CA ALA A 60 -12.53 11.34 -7.51
C ALA A 60 -11.81 10.01 -7.21
N ILE A 61 -11.21 9.86 -6.02
CA ILE A 61 -10.57 8.60 -5.61
C ILE A 61 -11.62 7.49 -5.46
N ILE A 62 -12.77 7.80 -4.83
CA ILE A 62 -13.85 6.84 -4.69
C ILE A 62 -14.32 6.37 -6.07
N GLU A 63 -14.53 7.28 -7.02
CA GLU A 63 -14.96 6.94 -8.38
C GLU A 63 -13.95 6.05 -9.11
N ALA A 64 -12.66 6.40 -9.08
CA ALA A 64 -11.60 5.60 -9.69
C ALA A 64 -11.46 4.22 -9.04
N THR A 65 -11.54 4.15 -7.71
CA THR A 65 -11.48 2.88 -6.95
C THR A 65 -12.67 1.99 -7.28
N VAL A 66 -13.87 2.56 -7.35
CA VAL A 66 -15.09 1.82 -7.68
C VAL A 66 -14.99 1.28 -9.10
N ALA A 67 -14.52 2.08 -10.07
CA ALA A 67 -14.30 1.62 -11.43
C ALA A 67 -13.35 0.41 -11.47
N GLN A 68 -12.19 0.48 -10.79
CA GLN A 68 -11.23 -0.63 -10.69
C GLN A 68 -11.85 -1.88 -10.03
N ALA A 69 -12.54 -1.71 -8.89
CA ALA A 69 -13.15 -2.82 -8.16
C ALA A 69 -14.22 -3.58 -8.97
N THR A 70 -14.84 -2.91 -9.94
CA THR A 70 -15.82 -3.50 -10.86
C THR A 70 -15.24 -3.97 -12.20
N ALA A 71 -14.02 -3.56 -12.56
CA ALA A 71 -13.40 -3.87 -13.86
C ALA A 71 -12.64 -5.21 -13.90
N LEU A 72 -12.38 -5.86 -12.75
CA LEU A 72 -11.54 -7.06 -12.62
C LEU A 72 -12.14 -8.38 -13.18
N ASP A 73 -13.16 -8.30 -14.03
CA ASP A 73 -13.74 -9.44 -14.78
C ASP A 73 -13.28 -9.51 -16.25
N THR A 74 -12.31 -8.69 -16.71
CA THR A 74 -11.66 -8.84 -18.03
C THR A 74 -10.17 -8.45 -18.03
N PRO A 75 -9.31 -9.05 -18.88
CA PRO A 75 -7.86 -8.82 -18.85
C PRO A 75 -7.36 -7.76 -19.86
N ARG A 76 -6.43 -6.88 -19.46
CA ARG A 76 -5.52 -6.16 -20.39
C ARG A 76 -4.23 -5.60 -19.75
N ALA A 77 -3.32 -5.18 -20.65
CA ALA A 77 -1.85 -5.19 -20.63
C ALA A 77 -1.10 -3.87 -20.30
N ASP A 78 0.22 -4.05 -20.04
CA ASP A 78 1.45 -3.18 -20.02
C ASP A 78 1.44 -1.81 -20.74
N PRO A 79 2.27 -0.78 -20.37
CA PRO A 79 3.77 -0.85 -20.33
C PRO A 79 4.62 0.08 -19.38
N ALA A 80 5.79 -0.42 -18.94
CA ALA A 80 7.21 0.10 -18.95
C ALA A 80 7.76 1.48 -18.42
N LEU A 81 8.98 1.38 -17.78
CA LEU A 81 10.17 2.29 -17.60
C LEU A 81 10.18 3.32 -16.42
N THR A 82 11.27 3.74 -15.73
CA THR A 82 12.70 3.38 -15.45
C THR A 82 13.32 4.39 -14.41
N ASN A 83 14.33 3.94 -13.64
CA ASN A 83 15.54 4.64 -13.13
C ASN A 83 15.64 5.30 -11.72
N SER A 84 16.81 5.05 -11.12
CA SER A 84 17.38 5.41 -9.81
C SER A 84 18.10 6.78 -9.81
N PRO A 85 18.40 7.39 -8.64
CA PRO A 85 19.81 7.56 -8.31
C PRO A 85 20.22 7.44 -6.83
N ASP A 86 21.53 7.19 -6.70
CA ASP A 86 22.42 7.08 -5.54
C ASP A 86 22.76 8.45 -4.87
N SER A 87 23.10 8.46 -3.58
CA SER A 87 24.24 9.23 -3.03
C SER A 87 24.55 8.89 -1.56
N THR A 88 25.85 8.81 -1.25
CA THR A 88 26.44 8.88 0.11
C THR A 88 27.53 9.96 0.13
N ASP A 89 27.67 10.73 1.24
CA ASP A 89 28.94 11.24 1.81
C ASP A 89 28.73 11.86 3.23
N PRO A 90 29.73 11.88 4.15
CA PRO A 90 29.52 11.87 5.60
C PRO A 90 29.62 13.23 6.31
N GLY A 91 29.24 13.18 7.59
CA GLY A 91 28.95 14.33 8.44
C GLY A 91 30.13 15.22 8.84
N LYS A 92 29.78 16.50 9.03
CA LYS A 92 30.51 17.47 9.84
C LYS A 92 29.81 17.63 11.20
N LEU A 93 30.62 17.89 12.23
CA LEU A 93 30.22 18.23 13.60
C LEU A 93 29.10 19.29 13.59
N ARG A 94 27.95 18.93 14.19
CA ARG A 94 26.70 19.71 14.14
C ARG A 94 26.74 20.88 15.12
N GLU A 95 26.65 22.10 14.61
CA GLU A 95 25.96 23.20 15.30
C GLU A 95 24.51 22.75 15.60
N ARG A 96 23.94 23.21 16.73
CA ARG A 96 22.53 22.95 17.07
C ARG A 96 21.64 23.49 15.95
N SER A 97 20.94 22.61 15.26
CA SER A 97 20.06 22.94 14.15
C SER A 97 18.59 22.86 14.59
N PRO A 98 17.66 23.59 13.96
CA PRO A 98 16.23 23.51 14.28
C PRO A 98 15.69 22.07 14.25
N SER A 99 16.18 21.24 13.32
CA SER A 99 15.85 19.82 13.24
C SER A 99 16.28 18.99 14.46
N SER A 100 17.39 19.34 15.10
CA SER A 100 17.92 18.63 16.27
C SER A 100 17.26 19.00 17.60
N GLU A 101 16.61 20.16 17.64
CA GLU A 101 15.93 20.68 18.85
C GLU A 101 14.41 20.50 18.80
N ALA A 102 13.86 20.16 17.64
CA ALA A 102 12.44 20.02 17.43
C ALA A 102 11.84 18.87 18.26
N ALA A 103 10.87 19.20 19.12
CA ALA A 103 10.13 18.21 19.89
C ALA A 103 9.19 17.41 18.99
N THR A 104 9.10 16.10 19.25
CA THR A 104 8.15 15.22 18.54
C THR A 104 6.72 15.53 19.00
N PRO A 105 5.76 15.79 18.09
CA PRO A 105 4.37 16.04 18.47
C PRO A 105 3.71 14.85 19.14
N SER A 106 2.77 15.12 20.06
CA SER A 106 1.95 14.07 20.66
C SER A 106 1.19 13.26 19.59
N GLY A 107 1.17 11.95 19.73
CA GLY A 107 0.57 11.03 18.75
C GLY A 107 1.46 10.72 17.54
N TYR A 108 2.69 11.22 17.51
CA TYR A 108 3.66 10.95 16.46
C TYR A 108 4.97 10.39 17.01
N TYR A 109 5.73 9.71 16.16
CA TYR A 109 7.13 9.38 16.39
C TYR A 109 8.02 9.92 15.28
N LEU A 110 9.26 10.26 15.65
CA LEU A 110 10.31 10.65 14.73
C LEU A 110 10.79 9.42 13.95
N VAL A 111 10.76 9.50 12.61
CA VAL A 111 11.25 8.47 11.70
C VAL A 111 12.69 8.74 11.28
N PHE A 112 12.97 10.00 10.92
CA PHE A 112 14.31 10.47 10.58
C PHE A 112 14.44 11.95 10.93
N SER A 113 15.67 12.42 11.09
CA SER A 113 15.94 13.83 11.40
C SER A 113 17.16 14.36 10.70
N GLY A 114 17.10 15.63 10.31
CA GLY A 114 18.26 16.39 9.88
C GLY A 114 18.81 16.04 8.50
N LEU A 115 18.00 15.48 7.61
CA LEU A 115 18.43 15.14 6.26
C LEU A 115 18.49 16.39 5.35
N ASN A 116 19.24 16.27 4.25
CA ASN A 116 19.43 17.31 3.23
C ASN A 116 18.54 17.08 1.99
N GLY A 117 17.41 16.42 2.17
CA GLY A 117 16.40 16.23 1.14
C GLY A 117 15.01 16.08 1.74
N ALA A 118 13.99 16.48 0.99
CA ALA A 118 12.60 16.27 1.36
C ALA A 118 12.09 14.93 0.82
N THR A 119 11.08 14.39 1.47
CA THR A 119 10.42 13.15 1.05
C THR A 119 9.85 13.29 -0.37
N GLN A 120 10.11 12.29 -1.21
CA GLN A 120 9.36 12.02 -2.44
C GLN A 120 8.78 10.62 -2.34
N ALA A 121 7.46 10.50 -2.43
CA ALA A 121 6.80 9.22 -2.34
C ALA A 121 5.47 9.23 -3.12
N PRO A 122 5.05 8.09 -3.68
CA PRO A 122 3.76 7.94 -4.35
C PRO A 122 2.55 8.35 -3.50
N SER A 123 2.66 8.20 -2.18
CA SER A 123 1.58 8.48 -1.23
C SER A 123 1.40 9.98 -0.91
N TYR A 124 1.99 10.88 -1.69
CA TYR A 124 1.92 12.32 -1.47
C TYR A 124 0.47 12.83 -1.55
N LEU A 125 0.06 13.58 -0.54
CA LEU A 125 -1.28 14.15 -0.44
C LEU A 125 -1.27 15.62 -0.81
N THR A 126 -0.48 16.42 -0.10
CA THR A 126 -0.44 17.88 -0.23
C THR A 126 0.72 18.47 0.56
N PHE A 127 0.84 19.79 0.59
CA PHE A 127 1.81 20.50 1.40
C PHE A 127 1.25 21.80 1.98
N LYS A 128 1.95 22.33 2.98
CA LYS A 128 1.70 23.64 3.56
C LYS A 128 3.00 24.30 4.00
N SER A 129 3.16 25.58 3.70
CA SER A 129 4.22 26.41 4.26
C SER A 129 3.80 26.94 5.64
N ILE A 130 4.71 26.95 6.60
CA ILE A 130 4.47 27.36 8.00
C ILE A 130 5.45 28.47 8.44
N PRO A 131 5.07 29.32 9.41
CA PRO A 131 5.88 30.50 9.77
C PRO A 131 7.13 30.17 10.59
N THR A 132 7.14 29.05 11.30
CA THR A 132 8.22 28.64 12.22
C THR A 132 8.48 27.14 12.07
N TYR A 133 9.69 26.69 12.42
CA TYR A 133 10.04 25.27 12.40
C TYR A 133 9.41 24.58 13.62
N ASP A 134 8.13 24.25 13.50
CA ASP A 134 7.32 23.65 14.57
C ASP A 134 6.60 22.39 14.05
N PRO A 135 7.04 21.19 14.46
CA PRO A 135 6.36 19.94 14.13
C PRO A 135 4.88 19.90 14.54
N GLY A 136 4.48 20.62 15.58
CA GLY A 136 3.10 20.70 16.06
C GLY A 136 2.16 21.31 15.03
N LEU A 137 2.62 22.31 14.25
CA LEU A 137 1.83 22.91 13.18
C LEU A 137 1.59 21.93 12.02
N CYS A 138 2.62 21.14 11.66
CA CYS A 138 2.46 20.08 10.67
C CYS A 138 1.53 18.97 11.18
N ALA A 139 1.70 18.52 12.43
CA ALA A 139 0.86 17.50 13.05
C ALA A 139 -0.63 17.92 13.07
N ALA A 140 -0.93 19.17 13.45
CA ALA A 140 -2.31 19.68 13.42
C ALA A 140 -2.94 19.61 12.03
N LYS A 141 -2.18 19.97 10.98
CA LYS A 141 -2.65 19.87 9.59
C LYS A 141 -2.81 18.42 9.14
N CYS A 142 -1.86 17.54 9.47
CA CYS A 142 -1.96 16.12 9.17
C CYS A 142 -3.14 15.46 9.92
N ASN A 143 -3.50 15.92 11.11
CA ASN A 143 -4.67 15.45 11.85
C ASN A 143 -6.00 15.88 11.19
N SER A 144 -6.03 17.01 10.50
CA SER A 144 -7.23 17.45 9.76
C SER A 144 -7.40 16.75 8.41
N ILE A 145 -6.39 16.02 7.94
CA ILE A 145 -6.45 15.23 6.69
C ILE A 145 -6.69 13.78 7.08
N SER A 146 -7.87 13.25 6.76
CA SER A 146 -8.30 11.91 7.21
C SER A 146 -7.31 10.80 6.84
N SER A 147 -6.73 10.85 5.64
CA SER A 147 -5.78 9.86 5.13
C SER A 147 -4.32 10.15 5.49
N CYS A 148 -3.98 11.26 6.15
CA CYS A 148 -2.57 11.57 6.43
C CYS A 148 -2.00 10.67 7.53
N ARG A 149 -0.90 9.99 7.23
CA ARG A 149 -0.18 9.06 8.13
C ARG A 149 1.22 9.53 8.46
N PHE A 150 1.81 10.37 7.62
CA PHE A 150 3.17 10.86 7.75
C PHE A 150 3.28 12.30 7.26
N PHE A 151 4.17 13.06 7.88
CA PHE A 151 4.56 14.37 7.36
C PHE A 151 6.08 14.55 7.42
N ASN A 152 6.61 15.27 6.43
CA ASN A 152 7.99 15.69 6.37
C ASN A 152 8.07 17.21 6.56
N LEU A 153 8.81 17.66 7.57
CA LEU A 153 9.06 19.06 7.90
C LEU A 153 10.50 19.41 7.52
N TYR A 154 10.69 20.40 6.66
CA TYR A 154 12.00 20.79 6.16
C TYR A 154 12.07 22.29 5.83
N ILE A 155 13.29 22.77 5.61
CA ILE A 155 13.56 24.14 5.15
C ILE A 155 14.04 24.08 3.70
N GLU A 156 13.32 24.77 2.82
CA GLU A 156 13.75 25.08 1.46
C GLU A 156 14.46 26.44 1.47
N ILE A 157 15.69 26.49 0.98
CA ILE A 157 16.43 27.74 0.75
C ILE A 157 16.32 28.07 -0.73
N ASN A 158 15.74 29.22 -1.06
CA ASN A 158 15.68 29.75 -2.40
C ASN A 158 16.27 31.17 -2.47
N ALA A 159 16.25 31.78 -3.65
CA ALA A 159 16.82 33.11 -3.88
C ALA A 159 16.18 34.21 -3.02
N ASN A 160 14.96 34.00 -2.54
CA ASN A 160 14.19 34.96 -1.74
C ASN A 160 14.27 34.69 -0.23
N GLY A 161 15.04 33.67 0.19
CA GLY A 161 15.23 33.31 1.59
C GLY A 161 14.79 31.89 1.92
N GLN A 162 14.41 31.69 3.18
CA GLN A 162 14.03 30.39 3.73
C GLN A 162 12.50 30.24 3.73
N ILE A 163 12.02 29.07 3.29
CA ILE A 163 10.62 28.65 3.37
C ILE A 163 10.57 27.35 4.16
N ILE A 164 9.76 27.32 5.21
CA ILE A 164 9.56 26.13 6.04
C ILE A 164 8.31 25.41 5.53
N LYS A 165 8.46 24.15 5.12
CA LYS A 165 7.39 23.36 4.50
C LYS A 165 7.09 22.10 5.30
N CYS A 166 5.81 21.78 5.39
CA CYS A 166 5.30 20.46 5.73
C CYS A 166 4.76 19.81 4.44
N SER A 167 5.30 18.67 4.02
CA SER A 167 4.64 17.79 3.04
C SER A 167 3.94 16.63 3.77
N PHE A 168 2.80 16.19 3.25
CA PHE A 168 1.90 15.22 3.90
C PHE A 168 1.68 14.00 3.02
N TYR A 169 1.66 12.81 3.63
CA TYR A 169 1.63 11.54 2.92
C TYR A 169 0.63 10.57 3.57
N SER A 170 0.01 9.72 2.75
CA SER A 170 -0.96 8.74 3.21
C SER A 170 -0.35 7.43 3.68
N ILE A 171 0.90 7.15 3.34
CA ILE A 171 1.64 5.99 3.84
C ILE A 171 2.85 6.53 4.63
N ARG A 172 3.29 5.78 5.65
CA ARG A 172 4.50 6.13 6.39
C ARG A 172 5.72 5.95 5.48
N SER A 173 6.48 7.02 5.27
CA SER A 173 7.74 7.00 4.52
C SER A 173 8.94 6.72 5.43
N THR A 174 10.10 6.48 4.83
CA THR A 174 11.36 6.24 5.55
C THR A 174 12.42 7.30 5.20
N ALA A 175 13.61 7.20 5.80
CA ALA A 175 14.72 8.10 5.51
C ALA A 175 15.16 8.06 4.03
N SER A 176 15.03 6.90 3.36
CA SER A 176 15.40 6.76 1.95
C SER A 176 14.50 7.56 1.01
N SER A 177 13.31 7.96 1.46
CA SER A 177 12.41 8.83 0.69
C SER A 177 12.93 10.25 0.51
N ALA A 178 13.92 10.69 1.30
CA ALA A 178 14.43 12.06 1.34
C ALA A 178 15.30 12.41 0.11
N THR A 179 14.80 12.17 -1.10
CA THR A 179 15.51 12.26 -2.37
C THR A 179 15.31 13.59 -3.09
N ASN A 180 14.35 14.41 -2.68
CA ASN A 180 14.22 15.77 -3.20
C ASN A 180 15.30 16.64 -2.55
N VAL A 181 16.46 16.74 -3.19
CA VAL A 181 17.62 17.49 -2.68
C VAL A 181 17.68 18.94 -3.17
N GLY A 182 16.68 19.39 -3.95
CA GLY A 182 16.70 20.69 -4.58
C GLY A 182 16.73 20.65 -6.10
N GLN A 183 16.76 21.84 -6.71
CA GLN A 183 16.92 21.99 -8.16
C GLN A 183 17.46 23.39 -8.50
N TRP A 184 18.06 23.52 -9.68
CA TRP A 184 18.44 24.82 -10.21
C TRP A 184 17.20 25.60 -10.69
N ARG A 185 17.06 26.84 -10.23
CA ARG A 185 16.09 27.81 -10.75
C ARG A 185 16.81 29.10 -11.12
N ASN A 186 16.85 29.40 -12.41
CA ASN A 186 17.68 30.48 -12.96
C ASN A 186 19.15 30.32 -12.51
N LYS A 187 19.73 31.34 -11.87
CA LYS A 187 21.12 31.33 -11.37
C LYS A 187 21.25 30.91 -9.89
N PHE A 188 20.19 30.38 -9.28
CA PHE A 188 20.18 29.98 -7.87
C PHE A 188 19.90 28.48 -7.73
N HIS A 189 20.68 27.78 -6.93
CA HIS A 189 20.43 26.39 -6.57
C HIS A 189 19.53 26.34 -5.34
N VAL A 190 18.26 25.98 -5.55
CA VAL A 190 17.33 25.76 -4.44
C VAL A 190 17.80 24.52 -3.70
N THR A 191 17.97 24.60 -2.38
CA THR A 191 18.44 23.48 -1.55
C THR A 191 17.45 23.16 -0.45
N ILE A 192 17.48 21.92 0.02
CA ILE A 192 16.67 21.46 1.15
C ILE A 192 17.59 21.04 2.30
N ASN A 193 17.22 21.41 3.52
CA ASN A 193 17.92 20.99 4.72
C ASN A 193 16.96 20.87 5.91
N ASN A 194 17.50 20.44 7.06
CA ASN A 194 16.75 20.29 8.31
C ASN A 194 15.49 19.43 8.12
N SER A 195 15.59 18.38 7.32
CA SER A 195 14.44 17.53 7.00
C SER A 195 14.20 16.49 8.09
N ASN A 196 13.06 16.59 8.78
CA ASN A 196 12.58 15.63 9.76
C ASN A 196 11.31 14.94 9.24
N GLY A 197 11.20 13.64 9.46
CA GLY A 197 10.02 12.84 9.12
C GLY A 197 9.31 12.36 10.37
N TYR A 198 7.98 12.48 10.43
CA TYR A 198 7.17 12.08 11.58
C TYR A 198 5.97 11.24 11.13
N ALA A 199 5.76 10.11 11.80
CA ALA A 199 4.67 9.18 11.51
C ALA A 199 3.66 9.13 12.67
N LYS A 200 2.36 9.01 12.36
CA LYS A 200 1.29 8.84 13.36
C LYS A 200 1.41 7.48 14.05
N TYR A 201 1.26 7.42 15.37
CA TYR A 201 1.14 6.17 16.12
C TYR A 201 -0.19 5.46 15.90
N GLN A 202 -1.27 6.22 15.73
CA GLN A 202 -2.63 5.71 15.81
C GLN A 202 -2.87 4.62 14.75
N PRO A 203 -3.47 3.47 15.11
CA PRO A 203 -3.94 2.50 14.11
C PRO A 203 -5.14 3.07 13.34
N TYR A 204 -5.54 2.41 12.25
CA TYR A 204 -6.76 2.78 11.55
C TYR A 204 -8.00 2.45 12.40
N PRO A 205 -9.00 3.35 12.43
CA PRO A 205 -10.23 3.12 13.19
C PRO A 205 -11.15 2.13 12.46
N PRO A 206 -12.15 1.57 13.16
CA PRO A 206 -13.27 0.88 12.50
C PRO A 206 -13.96 1.77 11.47
N VAL A 207 -14.53 1.16 10.45
CA VAL A 207 -15.39 1.83 9.47
C VAL A 207 -16.85 1.52 9.80
N ASN A 208 -17.77 2.45 9.55
CA ASN A 208 -19.19 2.20 9.78
C ASN A 208 -19.66 0.90 9.09
N GLY A 209 -20.33 0.02 9.86
CA GLY A 209 -20.77 -1.30 9.38
C GLY A 209 -19.72 -2.41 9.44
N PHE A 210 -18.47 -2.11 9.85
CA PHE A 210 -17.37 -3.06 9.92
C PHE A 210 -16.64 -3.00 11.27
N THR A 211 -16.29 -4.15 11.82
CA THR A 211 -15.29 -4.27 12.90
C THR A 211 -13.89 -4.36 12.28
N VAL A 212 -12.85 -4.02 13.03
CA VAL A 212 -11.45 -4.05 12.57
C VAL A 212 -10.57 -4.91 13.49
N GLU A 213 -9.65 -5.65 12.90
CA GLU A 213 -8.57 -6.38 13.56
C GLU A 213 -7.22 -5.99 12.93
N VAL A 214 -6.17 -5.87 13.75
CA VAL A 214 -4.80 -5.67 13.26
C VAL A 214 -4.21 -7.02 12.87
N LEU A 215 -3.60 -7.10 11.69
CA LEU A 215 -3.04 -8.32 11.13
C LEU A 215 -1.52 -8.22 10.94
N GLY A 216 -0.82 -9.35 11.10
CA GLY A 216 0.64 -9.44 10.91
C GLY A 216 1.10 -9.52 9.44
N GLY A 217 0.16 -9.63 8.50
CA GLY A 217 0.39 -9.78 7.07
C GLY A 217 -0.92 -9.63 6.30
N ALA A 218 -0.87 -9.69 4.97
CA ALA A 218 -2.10 -9.79 4.19
C ALA A 218 -2.69 -11.20 4.31
N ILE A 219 -4.01 -11.27 4.20
CA ILE A 219 -4.77 -12.50 4.25
C ILE A 219 -4.43 -13.36 3.03
N ASN A 220 -4.07 -14.62 3.26
CA ASN A 220 -3.95 -15.68 2.28
C ASN A 220 -4.96 -16.80 2.63
N GLY A 221 -6.23 -16.42 2.57
CA GLY A 221 -7.36 -17.24 3.03
C GLY A 221 -7.99 -18.07 1.93
N ARG A 222 -8.35 -19.32 2.25
CA ARG A 222 -9.20 -20.20 1.42
C ARG A 222 -10.23 -20.92 2.27
N ARG A 223 -11.33 -21.36 1.67
CA ARG A 223 -12.22 -22.33 2.32
C ARG A 223 -11.58 -23.70 2.41
N LEU A 224 -11.88 -24.41 3.49
CA LEU A 224 -11.26 -25.70 3.81
C LEU A 224 -12.08 -26.89 3.29
N ALA A 225 -13.40 -26.76 3.15
CA ALA A 225 -14.24 -27.83 2.64
C ALA A 225 -14.06 -28.02 1.13
N SER A 226 -14.16 -29.26 0.67
CA SER A 226 -14.09 -29.58 -0.76
C SER A 226 -15.36 -29.12 -1.47
N GLY A 227 -15.21 -28.46 -2.64
CA GLY A 227 -16.33 -27.96 -3.45
C GLY A 227 -16.89 -26.60 -3.04
N ASP A 228 -16.39 -26.02 -1.95
CA ASP A 228 -16.74 -24.68 -1.51
C ASP A 228 -16.23 -23.61 -2.52
N PRO A 229 -17.02 -22.58 -2.85
CA PRO A 229 -16.58 -21.53 -3.76
C PRO A 229 -15.38 -20.77 -3.17
N ASP A 230 -14.47 -20.34 -4.05
CA ASP A 230 -13.34 -19.50 -3.65
C ASP A 230 -13.87 -18.27 -2.88
N PRO A 231 -13.39 -17.99 -1.65
CA PRO A 231 -13.83 -16.83 -0.89
C PRO A 231 -13.23 -15.52 -1.41
N TYR A 232 -12.19 -15.54 -2.25
CA TYR A 232 -11.54 -14.33 -2.75
C TYR A 232 -12.34 -13.65 -3.87
N MET A 233 -12.47 -12.32 -3.78
CA MET A 233 -13.22 -11.50 -4.72
C MET A 233 -12.33 -10.52 -5.49
N GLY A 234 -11.02 -10.73 -5.51
CA GLY A 234 -10.09 -9.79 -6.13
C GLY A 234 -9.70 -8.64 -5.19
N TYR A 235 -8.96 -7.67 -5.74
CA TYR A 235 -8.38 -6.56 -4.99
C TYR A 235 -8.49 -5.24 -5.77
N THR A 236 -8.35 -4.10 -5.10
CA THR A 236 -8.10 -2.81 -5.75
C THR A 236 -6.95 -2.10 -5.06
N SER A 237 -6.21 -1.28 -5.79
CA SER A 237 -5.21 -0.39 -5.20
C SER A 237 -5.73 1.03 -5.11
N ILE A 238 -5.48 1.68 -3.97
CA ILE A 238 -5.85 3.07 -3.74
C ILE A 238 -4.61 3.89 -3.39
N GLU A 239 -4.52 5.08 -3.98
CA GLU A 239 -3.42 6.04 -3.74
C GLU A 239 -3.61 6.81 -2.43
N ALA A 240 -4.80 6.73 -1.82
CA ALA A 240 -5.09 7.30 -0.51
C ALA A 240 -5.40 6.21 0.51
N SER A 241 -4.75 6.26 1.65
CA SER A 241 -4.90 5.27 2.72
C SER A 241 -6.07 5.62 3.65
N ASP A 242 -7.30 5.36 3.18
CA ASP A 242 -8.55 5.50 3.95
C ASP A 242 -9.37 4.19 3.84
N PRO A 243 -9.50 3.39 4.92
CA PRO A 243 -10.18 2.10 4.88
C PRO A 243 -11.67 2.20 4.54
N SER A 244 -12.29 3.37 4.71
CA SER A 244 -13.69 3.57 4.31
C SER A 244 -13.88 3.55 2.80
N ILE A 245 -12.83 3.81 2.02
CA ILE A 245 -12.83 3.62 0.56
C ILE A 245 -12.96 2.13 0.22
N CYS A 246 -12.22 1.26 0.93
CA CYS A 246 -12.36 -0.19 0.76
C CYS A 246 -13.75 -0.68 1.17
N ALA A 247 -14.33 -0.14 2.25
CA ALA A 247 -15.70 -0.48 2.64
C ALA A 247 -16.72 -0.09 1.54
N ILE A 248 -16.59 1.10 0.95
CA ILE A 248 -17.43 1.53 -0.18
C ILE A 248 -17.25 0.59 -1.37
N ALA A 249 -16.01 0.23 -1.72
CA ALA A 249 -15.73 -0.71 -2.81
C ALA A 249 -16.34 -2.10 -2.56
N CYS A 250 -16.27 -2.60 -1.31
CA CYS A 250 -16.91 -3.83 -0.87
C CYS A 250 -18.44 -3.80 -1.06
N GLU A 251 -19.11 -2.69 -0.68
CA GLU A 251 -20.54 -2.49 -0.93
C GLU A 251 -20.87 -2.45 -2.42
N LYS A 252 -20.09 -1.69 -3.21
CA LYS A 252 -20.33 -1.54 -4.65
C LYS A 252 -20.14 -2.85 -5.39
N LYS A 253 -19.16 -3.67 -4.98
CA LYS A 253 -18.96 -5.00 -5.55
C LYS A 253 -20.14 -5.91 -5.26
N THR A 254 -20.66 -5.87 -4.04
CA THR A 254 -21.88 -6.61 -3.66
C THR A 254 -23.08 -6.18 -4.51
N ALA A 255 -23.30 -4.86 -4.66
CA ALA A 255 -24.39 -4.32 -5.46
C ALA A 255 -24.24 -4.64 -6.96
N TYR A 256 -23.00 -4.68 -7.49
CA TYR A 256 -22.75 -5.12 -8.86
C TYR A 256 -23.13 -6.58 -9.03
N ASN A 257 -22.65 -7.45 -8.15
CA ASN A 257 -22.94 -8.88 -8.21
C ASN A 257 -24.44 -9.18 -8.09
N SER A 258 -25.18 -8.42 -7.27
CA SER A 258 -26.64 -8.60 -7.14
C SER A 258 -27.42 -8.29 -8.42
N ARG A 259 -26.85 -7.50 -9.33
CA ARG A 259 -27.43 -7.23 -10.66
C ARG A 259 -26.99 -8.24 -11.72
N HIS A 260 -26.05 -9.13 -11.38
CA HIS A 260 -25.48 -10.14 -12.27
C HIS A 260 -25.46 -11.50 -11.56
N PRO A 261 -26.62 -12.04 -11.14
CA PRO A 261 -26.67 -13.35 -10.51
C PRO A 261 -26.23 -14.45 -11.50
N ASN A 262 -25.72 -15.54 -10.95
CA ASN A 262 -25.36 -16.72 -11.73
C ASN A 262 -26.61 -17.49 -12.22
N SER A 263 -26.40 -18.58 -12.97
CA SER A 263 -27.49 -19.43 -13.48
C SER A 263 -28.39 -20.03 -12.39
N GLU A 264 -27.90 -20.12 -11.15
CA GLU A 264 -28.64 -20.62 -9.99
C GLU A 264 -29.41 -19.50 -9.26
N GLN A 265 -29.48 -18.28 -9.83
CA GLN A 265 -30.08 -17.11 -9.22
C GLN A 265 -29.45 -16.74 -7.87
N THR A 266 -28.12 -16.88 -7.76
CA THR A 266 -27.36 -16.45 -6.57
C THR A 266 -26.26 -15.48 -6.95
N TYR A 267 -25.84 -14.66 -5.97
CA TYR A 267 -24.74 -13.72 -6.14
C TYR A 267 -23.79 -13.72 -4.93
N ARG A 268 -22.55 -13.27 -5.15
CA ARG A 268 -21.49 -13.21 -4.13
C ARG A 268 -21.50 -11.84 -3.45
N ALA A 269 -21.64 -11.80 -2.13
CA ALA A 269 -21.57 -10.59 -1.32
C ALA A 269 -20.19 -10.44 -0.64
N CYS A 270 -19.71 -9.21 -0.55
CA CYS A 270 -18.48 -8.89 0.17
C CYS A 270 -18.79 -8.64 1.65
N ASN A 271 -18.23 -9.51 2.50
CA ASN A 271 -18.41 -9.49 3.96
C ASN A 271 -17.10 -9.21 4.71
N PHE A 272 -15.97 -9.22 4.02
CA PHE A 272 -14.67 -8.95 4.61
C PHE A 272 -13.76 -8.26 3.60
N PHE A 273 -12.93 -7.34 4.08
CA PHE A 273 -11.83 -6.82 3.29
C PHE A 273 -10.55 -6.72 4.11
N ASN A 274 -9.43 -7.07 3.50
CA ASN A 274 -8.11 -6.85 4.06
C ASN A 274 -7.52 -5.56 3.44
N PHE A 275 -7.27 -4.58 4.30
CA PHE A 275 -6.63 -3.30 3.99
C PHE A 275 -5.16 -3.39 4.41
N TYR A 276 -4.22 -3.15 3.51
CA TYR A 276 -2.80 -3.17 3.86
C TYR A 276 -1.95 -2.25 2.99
N HIS A 277 -0.79 -1.85 3.49
CA HIS A 277 0.18 -1.06 2.74
C HIS A 277 1.22 -1.98 2.11
N LEU A 278 1.48 -1.77 0.82
CA LEU A 278 2.58 -2.37 0.10
C LEU A 278 3.75 -1.40 0.11
N TYR A 279 4.94 -1.91 0.45
CA TYR A 279 6.19 -1.17 0.42
C TYR A 279 7.07 -1.75 -0.68
N LYS A 280 7.60 -0.90 -1.57
CA LYS A 280 8.56 -1.28 -2.62
C LYS A 280 9.94 -0.82 -2.18
N ASN A 281 10.89 -1.74 -2.02
CA ASN A 281 12.26 -1.46 -1.60
C ASN A 281 12.36 -0.62 -0.31
N GLY A 282 11.45 -0.87 0.63
CA GLY A 282 11.39 -0.17 1.92
C GLY A 282 10.65 1.17 1.91
N GLU A 283 10.12 1.63 0.78
CA GLU A 283 9.34 2.87 0.68
C GLU A 283 7.86 2.60 0.41
N GLY A 284 6.99 3.42 1.02
CA GLY A 284 5.55 3.28 0.91
C GLY A 284 5.08 3.43 -0.54
N TYR A 285 4.53 2.35 -1.11
CA TYR A 285 4.21 2.27 -2.54
C TYR A 285 2.73 2.50 -2.82
N ARG A 286 1.85 1.68 -2.26
CA ARG A 286 0.39 1.80 -2.43
C ARG A 286 -0.39 1.11 -1.33
N THR A 287 -1.66 1.45 -1.20
CA THR A 287 -2.59 0.73 -0.33
C THR A 287 -3.40 -0.26 -1.15
N ILE A 288 -3.61 -1.46 -0.62
CA ILE A 288 -4.42 -2.51 -1.25
C ILE A 288 -5.65 -2.80 -0.41
N CYS A 289 -6.80 -2.94 -1.07
CA CYS A 289 -8.01 -3.54 -0.52
C CYS A 289 -8.24 -4.90 -1.19
N SER A 290 -8.09 -6.00 -0.48
CA SER A 290 -8.47 -7.34 -0.96
C SER A 290 -9.81 -7.75 -0.38
N PHE A 291 -10.75 -8.21 -1.22
CA PHE A 291 -12.15 -8.44 -0.84
C PHE A 291 -12.49 -9.93 -0.73
N TYR A 292 -13.38 -10.29 0.20
CA TYR A 292 -13.74 -11.68 0.46
C TYR A 292 -15.21 -11.89 0.85
N LEU A 293 -15.70 -13.10 0.56
CA LEU A 293 -17.06 -13.57 0.87
C LEU A 293 -17.26 -13.81 2.37
N ILE A 294 -16.18 -14.19 3.06
CA ILE A 294 -16.17 -14.59 4.46
C ILE A 294 -15.01 -13.90 5.18
N PRO A 295 -15.14 -13.64 6.48
CA PRO A 295 -14.03 -13.14 7.27
C PRO A 295 -12.94 -14.20 7.45
N PHE A 296 -11.71 -13.72 7.58
CA PHE A 296 -10.55 -14.50 7.97
C PHE A 296 -9.92 -13.90 9.22
N ASP A 297 -9.53 -14.75 10.15
CA ASP A 297 -8.77 -14.34 11.32
C ASP A 297 -7.26 -14.21 11.01
N SER A 298 -6.51 -13.73 12.00
CA SER A 298 -5.06 -13.53 11.91
C SER A 298 -4.25 -14.78 11.58
N SER A 299 -4.76 -16.01 11.77
CA SER A 299 -4.03 -17.23 11.35
C SER A 299 -3.87 -17.34 9.84
N TYR A 300 -4.70 -16.63 9.07
CA TYR A 300 -4.61 -16.56 7.62
C TYR A 300 -3.79 -15.37 7.12
N ALA A 301 -3.29 -14.50 8.01
CA ALA A 301 -2.48 -13.32 7.66
C ALA A 301 -1.01 -13.69 7.35
N THR A 302 -0.80 -14.65 6.46
CA THR A 302 0.52 -15.27 6.20
C THR A 302 1.25 -14.71 4.98
N ASN A 303 0.66 -13.76 4.26
CA ASN A 303 1.34 -13.10 3.14
C ASN A 303 2.08 -11.86 3.66
N HIS A 304 3.42 -11.89 3.58
CA HIS A 304 4.27 -10.80 4.07
C HIS A 304 4.94 -10.00 2.96
N GLY A 305 4.66 -10.33 1.70
CA GLY A 305 5.27 -9.70 0.54
C GLY A 305 5.88 -10.72 -0.42
N TYR A 306 6.60 -10.20 -1.41
CA TYR A 306 7.15 -10.97 -2.51
C TYR A 306 8.36 -10.23 -3.11
N SER A 307 9.35 -10.95 -3.62
CA SER A 307 10.47 -10.36 -4.37
C SER A 307 10.31 -10.69 -5.84
N SER A 308 10.35 -9.67 -6.69
CA SER A 308 10.16 -9.79 -8.14
C SER A 308 11.09 -8.84 -8.88
N HIS A 309 11.75 -9.33 -9.95
CA HIS A 309 12.56 -8.51 -10.88
C HIS A 309 13.58 -7.55 -10.22
N GLY A 310 14.17 -7.93 -9.08
CA GLY A 310 15.15 -7.12 -8.35
C GLY A 310 14.54 -6.19 -7.30
N ASP A 311 13.22 -6.02 -7.31
CA ASP A 311 12.48 -5.30 -6.28
C ASP A 311 12.02 -6.24 -5.16
N THR A 312 11.98 -5.72 -3.93
CA THR A 312 11.39 -6.40 -2.78
C THR A 312 10.14 -5.65 -2.35
N TYR A 313 9.01 -6.36 -2.39
CA TYR A 313 7.74 -5.87 -1.90
C TYR A 313 7.47 -6.46 -0.52
N THR A 314 7.15 -5.61 0.45
CA THR A 314 6.78 -6.02 1.81
C THR A 314 5.41 -5.49 2.18
N ILE A 315 4.71 -6.20 3.06
CA ILE A 315 3.42 -5.79 3.60
C ILE A 315 3.62 -5.21 4.99
N ALA A 316 3.00 -4.05 5.22
CA ALA A 316 2.93 -3.43 6.54
C ALA A 316 1.54 -2.85 6.79
N GLU A 317 1.27 -2.55 8.06
CA GLU A 317 0.00 -1.93 8.48
C GLU A 317 -1.23 -2.66 7.87
N SER A 318 -1.29 -3.97 8.06
CA SER A 318 -2.39 -4.81 7.57
C SER A 318 -3.53 -4.89 8.59
N TYR A 319 -4.76 -4.80 8.10
CA TYR A 319 -5.98 -4.79 8.90
C TYR A 319 -7.06 -5.61 8.22
N GLY A 320 -7.80 -6.40 8.99
CA GLY A 320 -8.98 -7.13 8.56
C GLY A 320 -10.24 -6.38 8.97
N TYR A 321 -11.12 -6.07 8.03
CA TYR A 321 -12.39 -5.43 8.29
C TYR A 321 -13.53 -6.40 8.04
N THR A 322 -14.24 -6.78 9.09
CA THR A 322 -15.36 -7.74 9.03
C THR A 322 -16.69 -7.01 9.09
N ARG A 323 -17.57 -7.27 8.12
CA ARG A 323 -18.93 -6.71 8.12
C ARG A 323 -19.68 -7.22 9.35
N ILE A 324 -20.28 -6.31 10.12
CA ILE A 324 -21.00 -6.62 11.36
C ILE A 324 -22.17 -7.58 11.09
N VAL A 325 -22.93 -7.32 10.01
CA VAL A 325 -24.04 -8.17 9.57
C VAL A 325 -23.66 -8.80 8.25
N GLN A 326 -23.22 -10.06 8.27
CA GLN A 326 -22.84 -10.78 7.06
C GLN A 326 -24.06 -11.04 6.16
N GLN A 327 -23.86 -10.87 4.86
CA GLN A 327 -24.87 -11.13 3.85
C GLN A 327 -24.71 -12.55 3.32
N GLY A 328 -25.83 -13.27 3.22
CA GLY A 328 -25.89 -14.60 2.62
C GLY A 328 -25.28 -15.71 3.49
N ASN A 329 -25.46 -16.95 3.06
CA ASN A 329 -24.85 -18.10 3.70
C ASN A 329 -23.41 -18.27 3.17
N GLY A 330 -22.42 -17.93 3.99
CA GLY A 330 -21.03 -17.83 3.55
C GLY A 330 -20.86 -16.83 2.40
N GLY A 331 -21.52 -15.67 2.43
CA GLY A 331 -21.38 -14.69 1.34
C GLY A 331 -22.07 -15.06 0.03
N ILE A 332 -22.86 -16.14 -0.02
CA ILE A 332 -23.74 -16.45 -1.16
C ILE A 332 -25.16 -16.04 -0.81
N VAL A 333 -25.73 -15.15 -1.63
CA VAL A 333 -27.07 -14.57 -1.42
C VAL A 333 -27.99 -15.03 -2.55
N ALA A 334 -29.23 -15.38 -2.22
CA ALA A 334 -30.28 -15.64 -3.22
C ALA A 334 -30.77 -14.32 -3.83
N SER A 335 -30.92 -14.29 -5.15
CA SER A 335 -31.42 -13.14 -5.92
C SER A 335 -32.93 -13.10 -6.02
#